data_AF-A0A965MUK2-F1
#
_entry.id   AF-A0A965MUK2-F1
#
_cell.length_a   1.000
_cell.length_b   1.000
_cell.length_c   1.000
_cell.angle_alpha   90.00
_cell.angle_beta   90.00
_cell.angle_gamma   90.00
#
_symmetry.space_group_name_H-M   'P 1'
#
loop_
_entity.id
_entity.type
_entity.pdbx_description
1 polymer ?
#
loop_
_entity_poly.entity_id
_entity_poly.type
_entity_poly.pdbx_seq_one_letter_code
_entity_poly.pdbx_strand_id
1 'polypeptide(L)'
;MARTPKDTSIMLLSNAEPKDLPPVSSLKVPPVKPTGQGRTKFPYENLAFEGGGAKGYAYIGAVRVLEEEGIYPLNVRRVTGTSIGSMFAMFASLGVSSEYMEKMIPADIESLAKDGSGGALGGFVRAARRKGMNP
;
A
#
# COMPACT_ATOMS: atom_id res chain seq x y z
N MET A 1 -5.94 -27.19 -54.11
CA MET A 1 -6.31 -26.39 -52.92
C MET A 1 -5.95 -27.21 -51.68
N ALA A 2 -4.72 -27.07 -51.21
CA ALA A 2 -4.19 -27.84 -50.08
C ALA A 2 -4.62 -27.20 -48.76
N ARG A 3 -5.19 -27.99 -47.84
CA ARG A 3 -5.59 -27.56 -46.50
C ARG A 3 -4.34 -27.29 -45.68
N THR A 4 -4.28 -26.12 -45.05
CA THR A 4 -3.25 -25.73 -44.08
C THR A 4 -3.21 -26.71 -42.89
N PRO A 5 -2.02 -27.15 -42.44
CA PRO A 5 -1.90 -28.01 -41.27
C PRO A 5 -2.30 -27.24 -40.01
N LYS A 6 -3.10 -27.88 -39.15
CA LYS A 6 -3.49 -27.34 -37.84
C LYS A 6 -2.23 -27.24 -36.98
N ASP A 7 -2.00 -26.06 -36.44
CA ASP A 7 -0.81 -25.70 -35.67
C ASP A 7 -0.77 -26.48 -34.34
N THR A 8 -0.03 -27.59 -34.33
CA THR A 8 0.15 -28.48 -33.17
C THR A 8 1.00 -27.84 -32.06
N SER A 9 1.51 -26.62 -32.29
CA SER A 9 2.41 -25.90 -31.39
C SER A 9 1.78 -25.56 -30.02
N ILE A 10 0.45 -25.43 -29.93
CA ILE A 10 -0.23 -25.12 -28.66
C ILE A 10 -0.29 -26.32 -27.70
N MET A 11 -0.23 -27.56 -28.18
CA MET A 11 -0.31 -28.73 -27.30
C MET A 11 1.00 -29.03 -26.54
N LEU A 12 2.13 -28.52 -27.01
CA LEU A 12 3.44 -28.72 -26.38
C LEU A 12 3.69 -27.88 -25.11
N LEU A 13 2.89 -26.83 -24.87
CA LEU A 13 3.06 -25.94 -23.70
C LEU A 13 2.26 -26.40 -22.46
N SER A 14 1.50 -27.50 -22.54
CA SER A 14 0.62 -27.96 -21.45
C SER A 14 1.26 -28.93 -20.45
N ASN A 15 2.53 -29.30 -20.63
CA ASN A 15 3.24 -30.27 -19.79
C ASN A 15 4.24 -29.64 -18.80
N ALA A 16 4.04 -28.38 -18.39
CA ALA A 16 4.79 -27.87 -17.24
C ALA A 16 4.31 -28.63 -15.99
N GLU A 17 5.16 -29.52 -15.47
CA GLU A 17 4.89 -30.22 -14.20
C GLU A 17 4.47 -29.21 -13.12
N PRO A 18 3.46 -29.52 -12.29
CA PRO A 18 3.09 -28.66 -11.18
C PRO A 18 4.33 -28.43 -10.32
N LYS A 19 4.80 -27.19 -10.21
CA LYS A 19 5.92 -26.87 -9.30
C LYS A 19 5.51 -27.32 -7.91
N ASP A 20 6.29 -28.21 -7.32
CA ASP A 20 6.05 -28.68 -5.96
C ASP A 20 5.85 -27.48 -5.04
N LEU A 21 4.68 -27.44 -4.41
CA LEU A 21 4.40 -26.44 -3.41
C LEU A 21 5.41 -26.63 -2.27
N PRO A 22 6.00 -25.55 -1.75
CA PRO A 22 6.90 -25.67 -0.61
C PRO A 22 6.17 -26.36 0.55
N PRO A 23 6.87 -27.20 1.32
CA PRO A 23 6.25 -28.00 2.37
C PRO A 23 5.55 -27.08 3.39
N VAL A 24 4.38 -27.48 3.91
CA VAL A 24 3.57 -26.68 4.86
C VAL A 24 4.38 -26.25 6.11
N SER A 25 5.45 -26.96 6.44
CA SER A 25 6.41 -26.58 7.48
C SER A 25 7.13 -25.26 7.21
N SER A 26 7.33 -24.87 5.95
CA SER A 26 7.92 -23.58 5.57
C SER A 26 6.98 -22.39 5.81
N LEU A 27 5.67 -22.63 6.00
CA LEU A 27 4.71 -21.59 6.39
C LEU A 27 4.80 -21.26 7.88
N LYS A 28 5.43 -22.13 8.69
CA LYS A 28 5.77 -21.84 10.10
C LYS A 28 7.04 -20.99 10.16
N VAL A 29 7.02 -19.82 9.52
CA VAL A 29 8.06 -18.82 9.76
C VAL A 29 7.69 -18.12 11.07
N PRO A 30 8.48 -18.24 12.15
CA PRO A 30 8.25 -17.44 13.33
C PRO A 30 8.34 -15.96 12.94
N PRO A 31 7.56 -15.05 13.57
CA PRO A 31 7.69 -13.63 13.30
C PRO A 31 9.14 -13.22 13.58
N VAL A 32 9.88 -12.92 12.51
CA VAL A 32 11.26 -12.44 12.61
C VAL A 32 11.18 -11.12 13.38
N LYS A 33 11.70 -11.12 14.61
CA LYS A 33 11.97 -9.87 15.32
C LYS A 33 12.95 -9.10 14.45
N PRO A 34 12.69 -7.82 14.16
CA PRO A 34 13.65 -7.01 13.46
C PRO A 34 14.88 -6.83 14.33
N THR A 35 15.84 -7.71 14.11
CA THR A 35 17.23 -7.48 14.43
C THR A 35 17.60 -6.25 13.63
N GLY A 36 17.82 -5.10 14.29
CA GLY A 36 18.08 -3.78 13.69
C GLY A 36 19.33 -3.69 12.78
N GLN A 37 19.78 -4.82 12.24
CA GLN A 37 20.72 -4.97 11.15
C GLN A 37 19.96 -4.92 9.82
N GLY A 38 19.20 -3.84 9.61
CA GLY A 38 18.73 -3.44 8.29
C GLY A 38 19.81 -2.65 7.58
N ARG A 39 19.76 -2.58 6.24
CA ARG A 39 20.74 -1.92 5.36
C ARG A 39 20.83 -0.38 5.52
N THR A 40 20.26 0.21 6.57
CA THR A 40 20.07 1.66 6.70
C THR A 40 20.33 2.12 8.14
N LYS A 41 20.53 3.43 8.30
CA LYS A 41 20.85 4.09 9.58
C LYS A 41 19.78 3.90 10.66
N PHE A 42 18.55 3.54 10.31
CA PHE A 42 17.42 3.49 11.22
C PHE A 42 16.71 2.13 11.23
N PRO A 43 16.32 1.62 12.41
CA PRO A 43 15.68 0.30 12.54
C PRO A 43 14.15 0.33 12.33
N TYR A 44 13.61 1.38 11.71
CA TYR A 44 12.15 1.53 11.55
C TYR A 44 11.61 0.66 10.42
N GLU A 45 10.63 -0.18 10.74
CA GLU A 45 10.00 -1.09 9.77
C GLU A 45 8.49 -0.92 9.59
N ASN A 46 7.85 -0.19 10.50
CA ASN A 46 6.41 -0.05 10.53
C ASN A 46 6.06 1.40 10.22
N LEU A 47 5.22 1.61 9.20
CA LEU A 47 4.76 2.92 8.79
C LEU A 47 3.25 3.03 9.05
N ALA A 48 2.84 3.96 9.91
CA ALA A 48 1.45 4.15 10.29
C ALA A 48 0.96 5.54 9.87
N PHE A 49 -0.11 5.57 9.07
CA PHE A 49 -0.73 6.78 8.59
C PHE A 49 -2.06 7.04 9.29
N GLU A 50 -2.13 8.10 10.07
CA GLU A 50 -3.36 8.52 10.73
C GLU A 50 -4.39 9.05 9.71
N GLY A 51 -5.66 9.05 10.11
CA GLY A 51 -6.69 9.81 9.39
C GLY A 51 -6.60 11.30 9.75
N GLY A 52 -6.61 12.19 8.76
CA GLY A 52 -6.54 13.63 9.00
C GLY A 52 -7.29 14.51 7.99
N GLY A 53 -8.12 13.89 7.12
CA GLY A 53 -8.79 14.59 6.03
C GLY A 53 -7.80 15.20 5.03
N ALA A 54 -8.04 16.45 4.61
CA ALA A 54 -7.21 17.13 3.62
C ALA A 54 -5.74 17.31 4.04
N LYS A 55 -5.46 17.32 5.36
CA LYS A 55 -4.09 17.41 5.90
C LYS A 55 -3.23 16.19 5.54
N GLY A 56 -3.84 15.09 5.11
CA GLY A 56 -3.13 13.89 4.67
C GLY A 56 -2.16 14.14 3.51
N TYR A 57 -2.32 15.23 2.75
CA TYR A 57 -1.38 15.60 1.68
C TYR A 57 0.07 15.75 2.18
N ALA A 58 0.25 16.16 3.44
CA ALA A 58 1.56 16.29 4.08
C ALA A 58 2.33 14.95 4.16
N TYR A 59 1.65 13.80 4.05
CA TYR A 59 2.31 12.49 4.03
C TYR A 59 3.25 12.31 2.84
N ILE A 60 3.03 13.02 1.71
CA ILE A 60 3.95 12.99 0.58
C ILE A 60 5.33 13.52 0.98
N GLY A 61 5.37 14.65 1.69
CA GLY A 61 6.62 15.21 2.22
C GLY A 61 7.27 14.32 3.27
N ALA A 62 6.47 13.68 4.13
CA ALA A 62 6.99 12.72 5.09
C ALA A 62 7.64 11.51 4.40
N VAL A 63 6.99 10.94 3.38
CA VAL A 63 7.54 9.83 2.59
C VAL A 63 8.82 10.26 1.87
N ARG A 64 8.88 11.49 1.33
CA ARG A 64 10.10 12.02 0.70
C ARG A 64 11.30 12.01 1.64
N VAL A 65 11.14 12.46 2.88
CA VAL A 65 12.23 12.39 3.88
C VAL A 65 12.62 10.95 4.20
N LEU A 66 11.65 10.03 4.27
CA LEU A 66 11.94 8.61 4.48
C LEU A 66 12.68 7.97 3.30
N GLU A 67 12.45 8.44 2.07
CA GLU A 67 13.23 8.06 0.87
C GLU A 67 14.66 8.57 0.95
N GLU A 68 14.85 9.85 1.31
CA GLU A 68 16.18 10.48 1.43
C GLU A 68 17.05 9.81 2.50
N GLU A 69 16.45 9.36 3.60
CA GLU A 69 17.13 8.61 4.66
C GLU A 69 17.28 7.10 4.35
N GLY A 70 16.82 6.67 3.17
CA GLY A 70 16.86 5.28 2.70
C GLY A 70 15.96 4.32 3.49
N ILE A 71 15.07 4.82 4.35
CA ILE A 71 14.14 4.01 5.15
C ILE A 71 13.04 3.44 4.26
N TYR A 72 12.44 4.28 3.42
CA TYR A 72 11.40 3.88 2.49
C TYR A 72 11.97 3.71 1.07
N PRO A 73 11.56 2.68 0.31
CA PRO A 73 10.67 1.59 0.70
C PRO A 73 11.40 0.41 1.39
N LEU A 74 12.73 0.42 1.42
CA LEU A 74 13.56 -0.77 1.66
C LEU A 74 13.41 -1.39 3.06
N ASN A 75 13.25 -0.58 4.09
CA ASN A 75 13.12 -1.07 5.47
C ASN A 75 11.67 -1.23 5.91
N VAL A 76 10.71 -0.61 5.21
CA VAL A 76 9.31 -0.65 5.57
C VAL A 76 8.72 -2.02 5.24
N ARG A 77 8.33 -2.78 6.26
CA ARG A 77 7.74 -4.12 6.14
C ARG A 77 6.25 -4.17 6.39
N ARG A 78 5.75 -3.25 7.22
CA ARG A 78 4.34 -3.20 7.61
C ARG A 78 3.86 -1.78 7.45
N VAL A 79 2.69 -1.66 6.84
CA VAL A 79 2.03 -0.38 6.66
C VAL A 79 0.62 -0.49 7.20
N THR A 80 0.17 0.54 7.89
CA THR A 80 -1.22 0.66 8.35
C THR A 80 -1.71 2.08 8.12
N GLY A 81 -3.02 2.24 7.94
CA GLY A 81 -3.59 3.57 7.95
C GLY A 81 -5.10 3.59 8.01
N THR A 82 -5.65 4.73 8.41
CA THR A 82 -7.10 4.93 8.59
C THR A 82 -7.59 6.10 7.72
N SER A 83 -8.73 5.95 7.04
CA SER A 83 -9.33 6.99 6.18
C SER A 83 -8.34 7.46 5.10
N ILE A 84 -8.00 8.74 5.02
CA ILE A 84 -6.97 9.23 4.08
C ILE A 84 -5.62 8.53 4.31
N GLY A 85 -5.31 8.16 5.55
CA GLY A 85 -4.14 7.37 5.87
C GLY A 85 -4.18 5.98 5.24
N SER A 86 -5.35 5.37 5.03
CA SER A 86 -5.46 4.08 4.32
C SER A 86 -5.06 4.20 2.85
N MET A 87 -5.36 5.33 2.21
CA MET A 87 -4.94 5.61 0.84
C MET A 87 -3.41 5.71 0.74
N PHE A 88 -2.78 6.49 1.63
CA PHE A 88 -1.32 6.58 1.69
C PHE A 88 -0.67 5.27 2.13
N ALA A 89 -1.30 4.51 3.02
CA ALA A 89 -0.85 3.18 3.40
C ALA A 89 -0.84 2.21 2.22
N MET A 90 -1.84 2.28 1.33
CA MET A 90 -1.88 1.50 0.11
C MET A 90 -0.73 1.87 -0.83
N PHE A 91 -0.52 3.17 -1.10
CA PHE A 91 0.60 3.61 -1.95
C PHE A 91 1.95 3.19 -1.39
N ALA A 92 2.15 3.37 -0.08
CA ALA A 92 3.37 2.95 0.60
C ALA A 92 3.58 1.43 0.54
N SER A 93 2.51 0.63 0.68
CA SER A 93 2.59 -0.84 0.55
C SER A 93 2.98 -1.30 -0.85
N LEU A 94 2.64 -0.51 -1.87
CA LEU A 94 3.02 -0.77 -3.27
C LEU A 94 4.41 -0.23 -3.63
N GLY A 95 5.11 0.43 -2.69
CA GLY A 95 6.43 1.01 -2.95
C GLY A 95 6.39 2.22 -3.90
N VAL A 96 5.25 2.90 -4.01
CA VAL A 96 5.08 4.08 -4.87
C VAL A 96 5.94 5.23 -4.34
N SER A 97 6.67 5.94 -5.21
CA SER A 97 7.55 7.03 -4.78
C SER A 97 6.79 8.30 -4.38
N SER A 98 7.38 9.12 -3.51
CA SER A 98 6.80 10.42 -3.12
C SER A 98 6.54 11.32 -4.33
N GLU A 99 7.44 11.33 -5.31
CA GLU A 99 7.28 12.09 -6.56
C GLU A 99 6.06 11.64 -7.37
N TYR A 100 5.80 10.32 -7.43
CA TYR A 100 4.63 9.81 -8.13
C TYR A 100 3.34 10.11 -7.36
N MET A 101 3.37 10.04 -6.03
CA MET A 101 2.22 10.45 -5.19
C MET A 101 1.90 11.94 -5.41
N GLU A 102 2.91 12.81 -5.48
CA GLU A 102 2.73 14.25 -5.73
C GLU A 102 2.10 14.53 -7.09
N LYS A 103 2.47 13.77 -8.13
CA LYS A 103 1.88 13.91 -9.48
C LYS A 103 0.44 13.42 -9.56
N MET A 104 0.10 12.35 -8.85
CA MET A 104 -1.20 11.70 -8.94
C MET A 104 -2.25 12.32 -8.01
N ILE A 105 -1.82 12.87 -6.88
CA ILE A 105 -2.72 13.36 -5.83
C ILE A 105 -2.75 14.89 -5.92
N PRO A 106 -3.92 15.52 -6.12
CA PRO A 106 -4.03 16.97 -6.07
C PRO A 106 -3.82 17.47 -4.63
N ALA A 107 -3.17 18.62 -4.48
CA ALA A 107 -2.95 19.27 -3.18
C ALA A 107 -4.27 19.60 -2.46
N ASP A 108 -5.31 19.92 -3.23
CA ASP A 108 -6.66 20.10 -2.72
C ASP A 108 -7.39 18.75 -2.60
N ILE A 109 -6.99 17.96 -1.61
CA ILE A 109 -7.67 16.71 -1.25
C ILE A 109 -9.12 17.01 -0.80
N GLU A 110 -9.40 18.23 -0.30
CA GLU A 110 -10.72 18.59 0.19
C GLU A 110 -11.75 18.69 -0.93
N SER A 111 -11.40 19.28 -2.08
CA SER A 111 -12.28 19.27 -3.26
C SER A 111 -12.49 17.85 -3.79
N LEU A 112 -11.43 17.04 -3.86
CA LEU A 112 -11.55 15.63 -4.24
C LEU A 112 -12.49 14.84 -3.31
N ALA A 113 -12.50 15.16 -2.01
CA ALA A 113 -13.41 14.57 -1.04
C ALA A 113 -14.84 15.15 -1.10
N LYS A 114 -14.99 16.42 -1.50
CA LYS A 114 -16.29 17.12 -1.60
C LYS A 114 -17.05 16.80 -2.88
N ASP A 115 -16.36 16.47 -3.96
CA ASP A 115 -16.95 16.04 -5.24
C ASP A 115 -17.71 14.69 -5.10
N GLY A 116 -17.51 13.97 -3.99
CA GLY A 116 -18.26 12.78 -3.58
C GLY A 116 -19.45 13.01 -2.64
N SER A 117 -20.01 14.22 -2.59
CA SER A 117 -21.05 14.71 -1.66
C SER A 117 -20.48 15.23 -0.34
N GLY A 118 -20.97 16.39 0.12
CA GLY A 118 -20.66 16.99 1.42
C GLY A 118 -21.11 16.18 2.65
N GLY A 119 -21.01 14.84 2.61
CA GLY A 119 -21.59 13.90 3.56
C GLY A 119 -20.62 12.86 4.15
N ALA A 120 -19.41 12.65 3.61
CA ALA A 120 -18.53 11.58 4.10
C ALA A 120 -17.83 11.92 5.44
N LEU A 121 -17.11 13.04 5.51
CA LEU A 121 -16.44 13.47 6.76
C LEU A 121 -17.47 13.91 7.82
N GLY A 122 -18.48 14.68 7.41
CA GLY A 122 -19.60 15.05 8.27
C GLY A 122 -20.42 13.83 8.72
N GLY A 123 -20.62 12.85 7.84
CA GLY A 123 -21.28 11.58 8.16
C GLY A 123 -20.47 10.72 9.12
N PHE A 124 -19.15 10.67 8.98
CA PHE A 124 -18.27 10.00 9.92
C PHE A 124 -18.29 10.65 11.30
N VAL A 125 -18.17 11.99 11.37
CA VAL A 125 -18.27 12.74 12.63
C VAL A 125 -19.65 12.58 13.27
N ARG A 126 -20.74 12.64 12.49
CA ARG A 126 -22.10 12.38 12.97
C ARG A 126 -22.27 10.94 13.45
N ALA A 127 -21.68 9.96 12.78
CA ALA A 127 -21.71 8.55 13.19
C ALA A 127 -20.91 8.30 14.46
N ALA A 128 -19.73 8.91 14.61
CA ALA A 128 -18.92 8.86 15.82
C ALA A 128 -19.68 9.45 17.03
N ARG A 129 -20.30 10.63 16.87
CA ARG A 129 -21.18 11.22 17.90
C ARG A 129 -22.36 10.31 18.24
N ARG A 130 -22.99 9.67 17.25
CA ARG A 130 -24.11 8.73 17.46
C ARG A 130 -23.71 7.47 18.24
N LYS A 131 -22.44 7.06 18.16
CA LYS A 131 -21.85 5.97 18.95
C LYS A 131 -21.34 6.41 20.33
N GLY A 132 -21.61 7.65 20.73
CA GLY A 132 -21.21 8.18 22.05
C GLY A 132 -19.74 8.61 22.13
N MET A 133 -19.03 8.69 21.00
CA MET A 133 -17.69 9.26 20.96
C MET A 133 -17.83 10.80 20.97
N ASN A 134 -17.58 11.40 22.13
CA ASN A 134 -17.51 12.85 22.29
C ASN A 134 -16.05 13.29 22.07
N PRO A 135 -15.74 14.06 21.00
CA PRO A 135 -14.44 14.69 20.85
C PRO A 135 -14.22 15.82 21.87
#